data_AF-A0A2S3QX12-F1
#
_entry.id   AF-A0A2S3QX12-F1
#
_cell.length_a   1.000
_cell.length_b   1.000
_cell.length_c   1.000
_cell.angle_alpha   90.00
_cell.angle_beta   90.00
_cell.angle_gamma   90.00
#
_symmetry.space_group_name_H-M   'P 1'
#
loop_
_entity.id
_entity.type
_entity.pdbx_description
1 polymer ?
#
loop_
_entity_poly.entity_id
_entity_poly.type
_entity_poly.pdbx_seq_one_letter_code
_entity_poly.pdbx_strand_id
1 'polypeptide(L)'
;SNPEWADRDRFVLSNGHGSMLIYSLLHLSGYELSIDDLKNFRQLHSKTPGHPEYGYAPGIETTTGPLGQGITNAVGMAMAEKALAAQFNKEGHDIVDHFTYVFMGDGCLMEGISHEACSLAGTLGLGKLIAFWDDNGISIDGHVEGWFSDDTPKRFEAYGWHVIPAVDGHNAEAINAAIEAAKADPRPTLICTKTIIGFGSPNKSGSHDCHGAPLGAEEIAATRKELGWEHGPFEIPQEVYAEWSAKEAGAAKEAAWNEKFAAYEAAYPELAAEFKRRVNGELPAQWEEKANQIIADLQANPAN
;
A
#
# COMPACT_ATOMS: atom_id res chain seq x y z
N SER A 1 12.35 -0.62 11.06
CA SER A 1 13.37 -1.65 11.37
C SER A 1 12.85 -3.07 11.34
N ASN A 2 11.57 -3.34 11.66
CA ASN A 2 10.95 -4.64 11.46
C ASN A 2 9.84 -4.57 10.38
N PRO A 3 10.12 -4.95 9.13
CA PRO A 3 9.11 -5.02 8.08
C PRO A 3 8.02 -6.07 8.35
N GLU A 4 8.24 -7.01 9.27
CA GLU A 4 7.31 -8.10 9.59
C GLU A 4 6.48 -7.87 10.85
N TRP A 5 6.53 -6.67 11.44
CA TRP A 5 5.68 -6.31 12.58
C TRP A 5 4.21 -6.56 12.21
N ALA A 6 3.52 -7.37 13.02
CA ALA A 6 2.17 -7.86 12.72
C ALA A 6 1.16 -6.72 12.51
N ASP A 7 1.23 -5.68 13.35
CA ASP A 7 0.26 -4.58 13.42
C ASP A 7 0.76 -3.29 12.76
N ARG A 8 1.70 -3.39 11.82
CA ARG A 8 2.10 -2.25 10.98
C ARG A 8 0.95 -1.84 10.03
N ASP A 9 0.89 -0.58 9.64
CA ASP A 9 0.06 -0.20 8.49
C ASP A 9 0.53 -0.93 7.22
N ARG A 10 -0.40 -1.30 6.34
CA ARG A 10 -0.08 -1.92 5.05
C ARG A 10 -0.15 -0.89 3.93
N PHE A 11 0.84 -0.86 3.06
CA PHE A 11 0.89 0.03 1.90
C PHE A 11 1.00 -0.77 0.60
N VAL A 12 0.14 -0.47 -0.37
CA VAL A 12 0.13 -1.10 -1.69
C VAL A 12 0.27 -0.05 -2.79
N LEU A 13 1.25 -0.23 -3.68
CA LEU A 13 1.40 0.58 -4.90
C LEU A 13 0.71 -0.12 -6.07
N SER A 14 -0.61 0.06 -6.24
CA SER A 14 -1.38 -0.61 -7.30
C SER A 14 -0.99 -0.16 -8.71
N ASN A 15 -0.60 1.11 -8.87
CA ASN A 15 0.07 1.65 -10.07
C ASN A 15 1.58 1.30 -10.07
N GLY A 16 1.88 0.00 -9.98
CA GLY A 16 3.22 -0.54 -9.72
C GLY A 16 4.31 -0.18 -10.74
N HIS A 17 3.97 0.37 -11.91
CA HIS A 17 4.96 0.89 -12.87
C HIS A 17 5.76 2.06 -12.28
N GLY A 18 5.17 2.82 -11.35
CA GLY A 18 5.84 3.87 -10.56
C GLY A 18 6.77 3.33 -9.46
N SER A 19 7.43 2.20 -9.68
CA SER A 19 8.18 1.44 -8.66
C SER A 19 9.27 2.24 -7.96
N MET A 20 9.90 3.20 -8.63
CA MET A 20 10.90 4.08 -8.00
C MET A 20 10.30 4.93 -6.87
N LEU A 21 8.99 5.19 -6.83
CA LEU A 21 8.33 5.85 -5.70
C LEU A 21 8.50 5.03 -4.42
N ILE A 22 8.04 3.77 -4.43
CA ILE A 22 8.11 2.91 -3.23
C ILE A 22 9.56 2.61 -2.85
N TYR A 23 10.46 2.41 -3.82
CA TYR A 23 11.88 2.20 -3.51
C TYR A 23 12.53 3.44 -2.88
N SER A 24 12.18 4.64 -3.34
CA SER A 24 12.66 5.89 -2.73
C SER A 24 12.14 6.04 -1.30
N LEU A 25 10.85 5.77 -1.07
CA LEU A 25 10.23 5.81 0.26
C LEU A 25 10.90 4.82 1.23
N LEU A 26 11.12 3.57 0.79
CA LEU A 26 11.77 2.54 1.61
C LEU A 26 13.21 2.92 1.95
N HIS A 27 13.97 3.40 0.96
CA HIS A 27 15.35 3.83 1.15
C HIS A 27 15.45 5.00 2.14
N LEU A 28 14.69 6.08 1.90
CA LEU A 28 14.73 7.30 2.71
C LEU A 28 14.23 7.07 4.14
N SER A 29 13.19 6.26 4.32
CA SER A 29 12.65 5.93 5.65
C SER A 29 13.53 4.96 6.45
N GLY A 30 14.54 4.35 5.81
CA GLY A 30 15.57 3.57 6.47
C GLY A 30 15.33 2.06 6.52
N TYR A 31 14.56 1.50 5.59
CA TYR A 31 14.54 0.05 5.34
C TYR A 31 15.91 -0.42 4.85
N GLU A 32 16.15 -1.74 4.86
CA GLU A 32 17.36 -2.36 4.28
C GLU A 32 17.31 -2.39 2.74
N LEU A 33 17.21 -1.19 2.15
CA LEU A 33 17.29 -0.91 0.72
C LEU A 33 18.27 0.25 0.53
N SER A 34 19.45 -0.04 0.01
CA SER A 34 20.56 0.91 -0.06
C SER A 34 20.49 1.81 -1.31
N ILE A 35 21.27 2.89 -1.30
CA ILE A 35 21.40 3.75 -2.50
C ILE A 35 22.00 2.98 -3.68
N ASP A 36 22.83 1.97 -3.42
CA ASP A 36 23.42 1.12 -4.47
C ASP A 36 22.41 0.12 -5.03
N ASP A 37 21.42 -0.32 -4.25
CA ASP A 37 20.27 -1.05 -4.78
C ASP A 37 19.50 -0.16 -5.78
N LEU A 38 19.24 1.11 -5.43
CA LEU A 38 18.58 2.07 -6.32
C LEU A 38 19.37 2.32 -7.62
N LYS A 39 20.70 2.40 -7.55
CA LYS A 39 21.57 2.51 -8.75
C LYS A 39 21.47 1.28 -9.66
N ASN A 40 21.09 0.13 -9.12
CA ASN A 40 20.88 -1.12 -9.84
C ASN A 40 19.42 -1.36 -10.23
N PHE A 41 18.59 -0.31 -10.30
CA PHE A 41 17.22 -0.40 -10.77
C PHE A 41 17.11 -1.15 -12.12
N ARG A 42 16.20 -2.12 -12.18
CA ARG A 42 15.94 -3.00 -13.34
C ARG A 42 17.13 -3.86 -13.80
N GLN A 43 18.17 -3.99 -12.99
CA GLN A 43 19.28 -4.90 -13.28
C GLN A 43 18.99 -6.31 -12.78
N LEU A 44 19.57 -7.32 -13.45
CA LEU A 44 19.42 -8.73 -13.10
C LEU A 44 19.79 -8.96 -11.62
N HIS A 45 18.93 -9.67 -10.88
CA HIS A 45 19.08 -10.00 -9.45
C HIS A 45 19.12 -8.79 -8.49
N SER A 46 18.79 -7.59 -8.96
CA SER A 46 18.65 -6.43 -8.06
C SER A 46 17.43 -6.56 -7.15
N LYS A 47 17.48 -5.90 -5.99
CA LYS A 47 16.32 -5.74 -5.08
C LYS A 47 15.27 -4.74 -5.60
N THR A 48 15.54 -4.11 -6.73
CA THR A 48 14.73 -3.04 -7.32
C THR A 48 14.28 -3.41 -8.74
N PRO A 49 13.44 -4.46 -8.89
CA PRO A 49 12.88 -4.84 -10.18
C PRO A 49 11.99 -3.74 -10.77
N GLY A 50 11.64 -3.88 -12.06
CA GLY A 50 10.89 -2.85 -12.79
C GLY A 50 9.48 -2.56 -12.24
N HIS A 51 8.88 -3.55 -11.60
CA HIS A 51 7.66 -3.45 -10.77
C HIS A 51 7.99 -4.03 -9.39
N PRO A 52 7.34 -3.60 -8.30
CA PRO A 52 7.60 -4.14 -6.97
C PRO A 52 7.27 -5.62 -6.89
N GLU A 53 8.16 -6.40 -6.28
CA GLU A 53 8.00 -7.84 -6.09
C GLU A 53 8.09 -8.18 -4.60
N TYR A 54 7.05 -8.83 -4.06
CA TYR A 54 7.04 -9.34 -2.69
C TYR A 54 8.20 -10.33 -2.49
N GLY A 55 8.96 -10.15 -1.40
CA GLY A 55 10.11 -10.99 -1.04
C GLY A 55 11.47 -10.57 -1.62
N TYR A 56 11.52 -9.61 -2.56
CA TYR A 56 12.79 -9.13 -3.13
C TYR A 56 13.39 -7.94 -2.38
N ALA A 57 12.54 -7.04 -1.87
CA ALA A 57 12.93 -5.92 -1.03
C ALA A 57 12.07 -5.87 0.25
N PRO A 58 12.66 -5.53 1.40
CA PRO A 58 11.92 -5.39 2.65
C PRO A 58 10.92 -4.23 2.55
N GLY A 59 9.69 -4.45 3.04
CA GLY A 59 8.61 -3.45 3.02
C GLY A 59 7.75 -3.44 1.76
N ILE A 60 8.01 -4.33 0.79
CA ILE A 60 7.09 -4.59 -0.33
C ILE A 60 6.04 -5.60 0.12
N GLU A 61 4.78 -5.17 0.23
CA GLU A 61 3.68 -6.00 0.78
C GLU A 61 3.06 -6.96 -0.24
N THR A 62 3.10 -6.62 -1.53
CA THR A 62 2.56 -7.46 -2.61
C THR A 62 3.27 -7.15 -3.93
N THR A 63 3.30 -8.14 -4.82
CA THR A 63 3.77 -7.96 -6.19
C THR A 63 2.71 -7.26 -7.01
N THR A 64 3.06 -6.14 -7.67
CA THR A 64 2.14 -5.36 -8.51
C THR A 64 2.73 -5.16 -9.90
N GLY A 65 2.01 -4.44 -10.77
CA GLY A 65 2.34 -4.26 -12.18
C GLY A 65 1.12 -4.52 -13.06
N PRO A 66 0.48 -5.69 -12.95
CA PRO A 66 -0.86 -5.90 -13.52
C PRO A 66 -1.86 -4.94 -12.85
N LEU A 67 -2.37 -3.99 -13.64
CA LEU A 67 -3.24 -2.92 -13.15
C LEU A 67 -4.49 -3.48 -12.48
N GLY A 68 -4.99 -2.78 -11.45
CA GLY A 68 -6.17 -3.17 -10.69
C GLY A 68 -5.95 -4.26 -9.63
N GLN A 69 -4.95 -5.14 -9.76
CA GLN A 69 -4.75 -6.21 -8.76
C GLN A 69 -4.27 -5.68 -7.41
N GLY A 70 -3.50 -4.58 -7.37
CA GLY A 70 -3.02 -4.00 -6.12
C GLY A 70 -4.14 -3.48 -5.21
N ILE A 71 -5.13 -2.75 -5.75
CA ILE A 71 -6.33 -2.37 -4.99
C ILE A 71 -7.11 -3.60 -4.52
N THR A 72 -7.20 -4.65 -5.33
CA THR A 72 -7.84 -5.90 -4.90
C THR A 72 -7.08 -6.58 -3.76
N ASN A 73 -5.74 -6.56 -3.77
CA ASN A 73 -4.93 -7.04 -2.65
C ASN A 73 -5.16 -6.19 -1.39
N ALA A 74 -5.19 -4.86 -1.53
CA ALA A 74 -5.45 -3.95 -0.42
C ALA A 74 -6.83 -4.16 0.22
N VAL A 75 -7.86 -4.45 -0.58
CA VAL A 75 -9.19 -4.87 -0.06
C VAL A 75 -9.06 -6.15 0.78
N GLY A 76 -8.32 -7.15 0.29
CA GLY A 76 -8.04 -8.38 1.04
C GLY A 76 -7.28 -8.14 2.34
N MET A 77 -6.28 -7.25 2.35
CA MET A 77 -5.52 -6.88 3.55
C MET A 77 -6.42 -6.19 4.59
N ALA A 78 -7.27 -5.24 4.18
CA ALA A 78 -8.23 -4.58 5.06
C ALA A 78 -9.31 -5.54 5.59
N MET A 79 -9.73 -6.51 4.78
CA MET A 79 -10.62 -7.59 5.25
C MET A 79 -9.93 -8.47 6.31
N ALA A 80 -8.65 -8.78 6.12
CA ALA A 80 -7.88 -9.58 7.08
C ALA A 80 -7.69 -8.86 8.40
N GLU A 81 -7.34 -7.56 8.38
CA GLU A 81 -7.26 -6.71 9.58
C GLU A 81 -8.59 -6.71 10.34
N LYS A 82 -9.69 -6.40 9.66
CA LYS A 82 -11.03 -6.33 10.27
C LYS A 82 -11.46 -7.67 10.87
N ALA A 83 -11.20 -8.76 10.17
CA ALA A 83 -11.54 -10.11 10.64
C ALA A 83 -10.68 -10.53 11.83
N LEU A 84 -9.38 -10.23 11.82
CA LEU A 84 -8.47 -10.52 12.92
C LEU A 84 -8.80 -9.67 14.16
N ALA A 85 -9.04 -8.37 14.00
CA ALA A 85 -9.49 -7.50 15.08
C ALA A 85 -10.76 -8.02 15.74
N ALA A 86 -11.77 -8.42 14.95
CA ALA A 86 -13.02 -8.98 15.47
C ALA A 86 -12.83 -10.30 16.24
N GLN A 87 -11.82 -11.10 15.88
CA GLN A 87 -11.55 -12.38 16.53
C GLN A 87 -10.70 -12.24 17.80
N PHE A 88 -9.71 -11.34 17.78
CA PHE A 88 -8.67 -11.27 18.79
C PHE A 88 -8.75 -10.05 19.71
N ASN A 89 -9.28 -8.90 19.29
CA ASN A 89 -9.42 -7.79 20.22
C ASN A 89 -10.41 -8.14 21.33
N LYS A 90 -10.12 -7.62 22.53
CA LYS A 90 -10.95 -7.76 23.74
C LYS A 90 -11.11 -6.41 24.41
N GLU A 91 -12.08 -6.30 25.32
CA GLU A 91 -12.28 -5.06 26.08
C GLU A 91 -10.98 -4.64 26.78
N GLY A 92 -10.49 -3.43 26.46
CA GLY A 92 -9.23 -2.91 26.98
C GLY A 92 -7.96 -3.41 26.26
N HIS A 93 -8.09 -4.26 25.23
CA HIS A 93 -6.97 -4.82 24.49
C HIS A 93 -7.24 -4.88 22.97
N ASP A 94 -6.85 -3.80 22.28
CA ASP A 94 -6.83 -3.74 20.83
C ASP A 94 -5.40 -4.04 20.34
N ILE A 95 -5.16 -5.32 19.96
CA ILE A 95 -3.85 -5.80 19.48
C ILE A 95 -3.76 -5.88 17.95
N VAL A 96 -4.89 -5.76 17.26
CA VAL A 96 -4.99 -5.57 15.81
C VAL A 96 -5.72 -4.27 15.57
N ASP A 97 -4.99 -3.25 15.14
CA ASP A 97 -5.49 -1.92 14.87
C ASP A 97 -4.58 -1.15 13.90
N HIS A 98 -4.68 -1.47 12.61
CA HIS A 98 -3.86 -0.82 11.59
C HIS A 98 -4.64 -0.48 10.32
N PHE A 99 -4.12 0.46 9.54
CA PHE A 99 -4.69 0.89 8.27
C PHE A 99 -4.12 0.14 7.08
N THR A 100 -4.88 0.13 6.00
CA THR A 100 -4.41 -0.26 4.67
C THR A 100 -4.51 0.93 3.73
N TYR A 101 -3.37 1.37 3.20
CA TYR A 101 -3.25 2.46 2.24
C TYR A 101 -2.92 1.92 0.86
N VAL A 102 -3.51 2.50 -0.17
CA VAL A 102 -3.26 2.08 -1.55
C VAL A 102 -3.22 3.25 -2.51
N PHE A 103 -2.14 3.33 -3.29
CA PHE A 103 -2.03 4.25 -4.42
C PHE A 103 -2.48 3.55 -5.70
N MET A 104 -3.27 4.25 -6.50
CA MET A 104 -3.76 3.76 -7.79
C MET A 104 -3.86 4.92 -8.80
N GLY A 105 -3.87 4.60 -10.09
CA GLY A 105 -4.08 5.57 -11.17
C GLY A 105 -5.24 5.18 -12.07
N ASP A 106 -5.45 5.93 -13.15
CA ASP A 106 -6.56 5.72 -14.10
C ASP A 106 -6.60 4.28 -14.64
N GLY A 107 -5.44 3.72 -14.97
CA GLY A 107 -5.32 2.33 -15.43
C GLY A 107 -5.89 1.30 -14.46
N CYS A 108 -5.80 1.53 -13.14
CA CYS A 108 -6.42 0.64 -12.16
C CYS A 108 -7.95 0.80 -12.13
N LEU A 109 -8.45 2.03 -12.29
CA LEU A 109 -9.88 2.34 -12.22
C LEU A 109 -10.67 1.90 -13.46
N MET A 110 -10.01 1.88 -14.62
CA MET A 110 -10.56 1.35 -15.86
C MET A 110 -10.70 -0.18 -15.84
N GLU A 111 -9.82 -0.87 -15.12
CA GLU A 111 -9.88 -2.34 -15.00
C GLU A 111 -11.11 -2.79 -14.20
N GLY A 112 -11.84 -3.77 -14.75
CA GLY A 112 -13.11 -4.25 -14.16
C GLY A 112 -12.94 -4.84 -12.75
N ILE A 113 -11.76 -5.37 -12.42
CA ILE A 113 -11.47 -5.90 -11.09
C ILE A 113 -11.56 -4.82 -9.99
N SER A 114 -11.37 -3.54 -10.33
CA SER A 114 -11.56 -2.44 -9.40
C SER A 114 -13.03 -2.25 -9.03
N HIS A 115 -13.97 -2.50 -9.95
CA HIS A 115 -15.40 -2.49 -9.65
C HIS A 115 -15.75 -3.61 -8.67
N GLU A 116 -15.30 -4.84 -8.93
CA GLU A 116 -15.55 -5.99 -8.08
C GLU A 116 -15.06 -5.77 -6.65
N ALA A 117 -13.78 -5.41 -6.51
CA ALA A 117 -13.14 -5.24 -5.21
C ALA A 117 -13.70 -4.04 -4.43
N CYS A 118 -13.90 -2.89 -5.09
CA CYS A 118 -14.36 -1.69 -4.40
C CYS A 118 -15.85 -1.75 -4.04
N SER A 119 -16.68 -2.40 -4.86
CA SER A 119 -18.09 -2.68 -4.52
C SER A 119 -18.20 -3.55 -3.26
N LEU A 120 -17.39 -4.61 -3.18
CA LEU A 120 -17.33 -5.46 -1.99
C LEU A 120 -16.81 -4.70 -0.76
N ALA A 121 -15.75 -3.90 -0.91
CA ALA A 121 -15.17 -3.14 0.19
C ALA A 121 -16.17 -2.16 0.83
N GLY A 122 -16.99 -1.50 0.00
CA GLY A 122 -18.06 -0.63 0.47
C GLY A 122 -19.16 -1.41 1.19
N THR A 123 -19.60 -2.54 0.63
CA THR A 123 -20.57 -3.46 1.27
C THR A 123 -20.10 -3.93 2.65
N LEU A 124 -18.80 -4.23 2.78
CA LEU A 124 -18.21 -4.72 4.03
C LEU A 124 -17.89 -3.60 5.03
N GLY A 125 -18.01 -2.33 4.66
CA GLY A 125 -17.68 -1.19 5.54
C GLY A 125 -16.23 -1.24 6.03
N LEU A 126 -15.28 -1.33 5.11
CA LEU A 126 -13.84 -1.39 5.42
C LEU A 126 -13.26 0.01 5.71
N GLY A 127 -13.64 0.62 6.84
CA GLY A 127 -13.25 2.00 7.21
C GLY A 127 -11.75 2.28 7.33
N LYS A 128 -10.92 1.24 7.49
CA LYS A 128 -9.46 1.36 7.54
C LYS A 128 -8.77 1.19 6.18
N LEU A 129 -9.54 1.07 5.08
CA LEU A 129 -9.03 1.11 3.72
C LEU A 129 -9.09 2.54 3.17
N ILE A 130 -7.92 3.11 2.88
CA ILE A 130 -7.77 4.47 2.34
C ILE A 130 -7.03 4.39 1.00
N ALA A 131 -7.75 4.73 -0.06
CA ALA A 131 -7.28 4.75 -1.43
C ALA A 131 -6.95 6.17 -1.88
N PHE A 132 -5.82 6.33 -2.58
CA PHE A 132 -5.45 7.56 -3.26
C PHE A 132 -5.49 7.30 -4.77
N TRP A 133 -6.34 8.03 -5.47
CA TRP A 133 -6.33 8.06 -6.92
C TRP A 133 -5.46 9.21 -7.41
N ASP A 134 -4.34 8.86 -8.03
CA ASP A 134 -3.50 9.75 -8.82
C ASP A 134 -4.27 10.19 -10.07
N ASP A 135 -5.06 11.25 -9.90
CA ASP A 135 -5.99 11.81 -10.87
C ASP A 135 -5.26 12.88 -11.70
N ASN A 136 -4.44 12.39 -12.63
CA ASN A 136 -3.52 13.20 -13.43
C ASN A 136 -4.00 13.43 -14.88
N GLY A 137 -5.05 12.72 -15.31
CA GLY A 137 -5.68 12.89 -16.62
C GLY A 137 -4.93 12.25 -17.80
N ILE A 138 -3.90 11.43 -17.56
CA ILE A 138 -3.04 10.85 -18.59
C ILE A 138 -2.95 9.32 -18.46
N SER A 139 -3.12 8.63 -19.59
CA SER A 139 -2.70 7.23 -19.76
C SER A 139 -1.63 7.13 -20.85
N ILE A 140 -1.24 5.90 -21.22
CA ILE A 140 -0.23 5.64 -22.26
C ILE A 140 -0.59 6.31 -23.60
N ASP A 141 -1.87 6.26 -23.97
CA ASP A 141 -2.35 6.77 -25.27
C ASP A 141 -2.58 8.30 -25.25
N GLY A 142 -2.38 8.97 -24.11
CA GLY A 142 -2.54 10.41 -23.95
C GLY A 142 -3.62 10.80 -22.94
N HIS A 143 -4.31 11.90 -23.26
CA HIS A 143 -5.41 12.46 -22.47
C HIS A 143 -6.59 11.49 -22.36
N VAL A 144 -6.97 11.14 -21.12
CA VAL A 144 -7.89 10.03 -20.85
C VAL A 144 -9.33 10.29 -21.29
N GLU A 145 -9.73 11.55 -21.49
CA GLU A 145 -11.13 11.94 -21.77
C GLU A 145 -11.71 11.29 -23.03
N GLY A 146 -10.85 10.83 -23.95
CA GLY A 146 -11.26 10.12 -25.16
C GLY A 146 -11.82 8.70 -24.92
N TRP A 147 -11.51 8.07 -23.78
CA TRP A 147 -11.89 6.68 -23.48
C TRP A 147 -12.29 6.43 -22.02
N PHE A 148 -12.01 7.36 -21.11
CA PHE A 148 -12.37 7.29 -19.70
C PHE A 148 -12.95 8.63 -19.26
N SER A 149 -14.27 8.65 -19.09
CA SER A 149 -15.06 9.85 -18.75
C SER A 149 -16.03 9.58 -17.60
N ASP A 150 -15.73 8.56 -16.78
CA ASP A 150 -16.50 8.26 -15.57
C ASP A 150 -16.52 9.47 -14.63
N ASP A 151 -17.66 9.70 -14.00
CA ASP A 151 -17.71 10.46 -12.75
C ASP A 151 -17.24 9.52 -11.62
N THR A 152 -15.91 9.37 -11.52
CA THR A 152 -15.27 8.46 -10.55
C THR A 152 -15.73 8.72 -9.12
N PRO A 153 -15.82 9.99 -8.63
CA PRO A 153 -16.40 10.27 -7.33
C PRO A 153 -17.80 9.66 -7.14
N LYS A 154 -18.73 9.90 -8.07
CA LYS A 154 -20.08 9.32 -7.97
C LYS A 154 -20.10 7.81 -8.06
N ARG A 155 -19.22 7.22 -8.87
CA ARG A 155 -19.06 5.75 -8.95
C ARG A 155 -18.69 5.17 -7.58
N PHE A 156 -17.74 5.78 -6.87
CA PHE A 156 -17.33 5.31 -5.54
C PHE A 156 -18.36 5.61 -4.45
N GLU A 157 -19.04 6.77 -4.51
CA GLU A 157 -20.19 7.05 -3.65
C GLU A 157 -21.29 5.98 -3.81
N ALA A 158 -21.55 5.52 -5.04
CA ALA A 158 -22.52 4.45 -5.31
C ALA A 158 -22.09 3.08 -4.75
N TYR A 159 -20.79 2.83 -4.54
CA TYR A 159 -20.30 1.66 -3.81
C TYR A 159 -20.43 1.82 -2.28
N GLY A 160 -20.80 2.99 -1.76
CA GLY A 160 -20.86 3.26 -0.33
C GLY A 160 -19.54 3.74 0.28
N TRP A 161 -18.63 4.29 -0.53
CA TRP A 161 -17.38 4.87 -0.06
C TRP A 161 -17.58 6.30 0.44
N HIS A 162 -16.71 6.73 1.35
CA HIS A 162 -16.45 8.14 1.58
C HIS A 162 -15.54 8.65 0.47
N VAL A 163 -15.87 9.79 -0.13
CA VAL A 163 -15.09 10.36 -1.23
C VAL A 163 -14.69 11.78 -0.89
N ILE A 164 -13.40 12.07 -1.02
CA ILE A 164 -12.83 13.41 -0.86
C ILE A 164 -12.36 13.88 -2.24
N PRO A 165 -13.21 14.62 -2.99
CA PRO A 165 -12.91 14.99 -4.37
C PRO A 165 -11.93 16.17 -4.44
N ALA A 166 -11.20 16.26 -5.55
CA ALA A 166 -10.41 17.43 -5.95
C ALA A 166 -9.38 17.92 -4.89
N VAL A 167 -8.71 16.98 -4.21
CA VAL A 167 -7.59 17.31 -3.32
C VAL A 167 -6.40 17.73 -4.17
N ASP A 168 -5.79 18.88 -3.88
CA ASP A 168 -4.55 19.31 -4.54
C ASP A 168 -3.40 18.36 -4.12
N GLY A 169 -2.98 17.51 -5.06
CA GLY A 169 -1.95 16.49 -4.86
C GLY A 169 -0.53 17.05 -4.75
N HIS A 170 -0.34 18.35 -4.92
CA HIS A 170 0.93 19.04 -4.71
C HIS A 170 0.92 19.94 -3.46
N ASN A 171 -0.13 19.85 -2.65
CA ASN A 171 -0.26 20.58 -1.39
C ASN A 171 -0.28 19.59 -0.21
N ALA A 172 0.82 19.55 0.54
CA ALA A 172 0.99 18.63 1.67
C ALA A 172 -0.06 18.84 2.78
N GLU A 173 -0.49 20.07 3.05
CA GLU A 173 -1.51 20.36 4.05
C GLU A 173 -2.89 19.84 3.61
N ALA A 174 -3.23 20.00 2.33
CA ALA A 174 -4.49 19.49 1.77
C ALA A 174 -4.56 17.96 1.81
N ILE A 175 -3.45 17.29 1.45
CA ILE A 175 -3.35 15.82 1.53
C ILE A 175 -3.49 15.35 2.98
N ASN A 176 -2.77 15.98 3.91
CA ASN A 176 -2.84 15.61 5.32
C ASN A 176 -4.26 15.80 5.90
N ALA A 177 -4.93 16.91 5.56
CA ALA A 177 -6.31 17.13 5.97
C ALA A 177 -7.26 16.06 5.42
N ALA A 178 -7.06 15.62 4.17
CA ALA A 178 -7.84 14.54 3.58
C ALA A 178 -7.58 13.19 4.25
N ILE A 179 -6.34 12.88 4.62
CA ILE A 179 -5.98 11.65 5.36
C ILE A 179 -6.64 11.64 6.73
N GLU A 180 -6.60 12.74 7.47
CA GLU A 180 -7.23 12.81 8.80
C GLU A 180 -8.76 12.72 8.71
N ALA A 181 -9.38 13.31 7.69
CA ALA A 181 -10.80 13.13 7.41
C ALA A 181 -11.14 11.67 7.03
N ALA A 182 -10.29 11.01 6.25
CA ALA A 182 -10.46 9.61 5.86
C ALA A 182 -10.40 8.67 7.07
N LYS A 183 -9.44 8.87 7.98
CA LYS A 183 -9.27 8.06 9.19
C LYS A 183 -10.43 8.20 10.19
N ALA A 184 -11.21 9.27 10.10
CA ALA A 184 -12.36 9.53 10.96
C ALA A 184 -13.69 8.94 10.42
N ASP A 185 -13.74 8.51 9.16
CA ASP A 185 -14.95 7.97 8.54
C ASP A 185 -15.01 6.43 8.68
N PRO A 186 -16.16 5.84 9.03
CA PRO A 186 -16.29 4.38 9.15
C PRO A 186 -16.35 3.65 7.79
N ARG A 187 -16.50 4.35 6.66
CA ARG A 187 -16.53 3.79 5.31
C ARG A 187 -15.12 3.76 4.71
N PRO A 188 -14.83 2.85 3.76
CA PRO A 188 -13.60 2.96 2.98
C PRO A 188 -13.57 4.33 2.27
N THR A 189 -12.39 4.93 2.19
CA THR A 189 -12.25 6.30 1.64
C THR A 189 -11.47 6.31 0.33
N LEU A 190 -12.00 7.02 -0.67
CA LEU A 190 -11.26 7.42 -1.88
C LEU A 190 -10.90 8.90 -1.77
N ILE A 191 -9.59 9.19 -1.80
CA ILE A 191 -9.05 10.54 -1.90
C ILE A 191 -8.67 10.77 -3.37
N CYS A 192 -9.36 11.68 -4.05
CA CYS A 192 -9.07 12.02 -5.44
C CYS A 192 -8.00 13.11 -5.48
N THR A 193 -6.74 12.69 -5.61
CA THR A 193 -5.58 13.60 -5.62
C THR A 193 -5.30 14.09 -7.03
N LYS A 194 -5.61 15.36 -7.30
CA LYS A 194 -5.31 16.03 -8.56
C LYS A 194 -3.82 16.33 -8.64
N THR A 195 -3.14 15.68 -9.56
CA THR A 195 -1.68 15.80 -9.72
C THR A 195 -1.33 16.17 -11.16
N ILE A 196 -0.04 16.35 -11.42
CA ILE A 196 0.51 16.59 -12.76
C ILE A 196 1.53 15.49 -12.98
N ILE A 197 1.29 14.59 -13.93
CA ILE A 197 2.26 13.54 -14.25
C ILE A 197 3.60 14.19 -14.65
N GLY A 198 4.70 13.68 -14.12
CA GLY A 198 6.04 14.23 -14.40
C GLY A 198 6.31 15.61 -13.80
N PHE A 199 5.54 16.03 -12.79
CA PHE A 199 5.68 17.33 -12.11
C PHE A 199 7.14 17.77 -11.92
N GLY A 200 7.42 19.02 -12.27
CA GLY A 200 8.76 19.62 -12.24
C GLY A 200 9.54 19.48 -13.54
N SER A 201 9.15 18.60 -14.47
CA SER A 201 9.74 18.51 -15.82
C SER A 201 9.21 19.63 -16.73
N PRO A 202 10.00 20.64 -17.12
CA PRO A 202 9.48 21.79 -17.86
C PRO A 202 8.86 21.43 -19.22
N ASN A 203 9.37 20.39 -19.89
CA ASN A 203 8.93 20.03 -21.25
C ASN A 203 8.08 18.76 -21.31
N LYS A 204 8.05 17.92 -20.26
CA LYS A 204 7.30 16.66 -20.26
C LYS A 204 6.21 16.56 -19.18
N SER A 205 6.11 17.53 -18.26
CA SER A 205 5.00 17.55 -17.28
C SER A 205 3.65 17.58 -18.01
N GLY A 206 2.68 16.79 -17.52
CA GLY A 206 1.33 16.73 -18.09
C GLY A 206 1.24 16.01 -19.45
N SER A 207 2.32 15.38 -19.92
CA SER A 207 2.36 14.62 -21.18
C SER A 207 2.52 13.12 -20.92
N HIS A 208 1.96 12.30 -21.82
CA HIS A 208 2.19 10.84 -21.83
C HIS A 208 3.68 10.47 -22.05
N ASP A 209 4.50 11.40 -22.56
CA ASP A 209 5.93 11.19 -22.82
C ASP A 209 6.77 10.94 -21.55
N CYS A 210 6.26 11.31 -20.36
CA CYS A 210 6.92 11.05 -19.08
C CYS A 210 6.45 9.76 -18.39
N HIS A 211 5.49 9.02 -18.97
CA HIS A 211 4.90 7.84 -18.34
C HIS A 211 5.86 6.63 -18.30
N GLY A 212 6.43 6.25 -19.45
CA GLY A 212 7.10 4.96 -19.62
C GLY A 212 8.54 5.03 -20.14
N ALA A 213 9.09 6.24 -20.30
CA ALA A 213 10.42 6.44 -20.87
C ALA A 213 11.28 7.36 -19.98
N PRO A 214 12.62 7.17 -19.97
CA PRO A 214 13.51 8.13 -19.32
C PRO A 214 13.29 9.55 -19.83
N LEU A 215 13.36 10.54 -18.92
CA LEU A 215 13.23 11.95 -19.30
C LEU A 215 14.33 12.38 -20.30
N GLY A 216 15.55 11.87 -20.12
CA GLY A 216 16.74 12.27 -20.88
C GLY A 216 17.61 13.26 -20.09
N ALA A 217 18.92 13.28 -20.34
CA ALA A 217 19.87 14.03 -19.52
C ALA A 217 19.62 15.55 -19.49
N GLU A 218 19.26 16.14 -20.62
CA GLU A 218 18.93 17.57 -20.72
C GLU A 218 17.66 17.91 -19.93
N GLU A 219 16.62 17.10 -20.07
CA GLU A 219 15.37 17.30 -19.34
C GLU A 219 15.58 17.11 -17.84
N ILE A 220 16.37 16.12 -17.42
CA ILE A 220 16.72 15.90 -16.00
C ILE A 220 17.45 17.12 -15.41
N ALA A 221 18.35 17.75 -16.18
CA ALA A 221 19.05 18.97 -15.74
C ALA A 221 18.07 20.15 -15.62
N ALA A 222 17.12 20.27 -16.56
CA ALA A 222 16.07 21.28 -16.51
C ALA A 222 15.12 21.07 -15.32
N THR A 223 14.69 19.83 -15.07
CA THR A 223 13.87 19.45 -13.90
C THR A 223 14.55 19.80 -12.59
N ARG A 224 15.86 19.50 -12.45
CA ARG A 224 16.63 19.90 -11.26
C ARG A 224 16.59 21.40 -11.02
N LYS A 225 16.78 22.19 -12.08
CA LYS A 225 16.73 23.66 -12.00
C LYS A 225 15.34 24.16 -11.60
N GLU A 226 14.29 23.60 -12.20
CA GLU A 226 12.89 23.95 -11.89
C GLU A 226 12.53 23.66 -10.43
N LEU A 227 12.97 22.51 -9.91
CA LEU A 227 12.72 22.08 -8.53
C LEU A 227 13.68 22.71 -7.50
N GLY A 228 14.69 23.48 -7.94
CA GLY A 228 15.75 23.98 -7.06
C GLY A 228 16.59 22.87 -6.41
N TRP A 229 16.72 21.71 -7.07
CA TRP A 229 17.48 20.57 -6.57
C TRP A 229 18.95 20.62 -7.04
N GLU A 230 19.86 20.98 -6.13
CA GLU A 230 21.28 21.21 -6.45
C GLU A 230 22.15 19.94 -6.42
N HIS A 231 21.64 18.83 -5.88
CA HIS A 231 22.43 17.60 -5.68
C HIS A 231 22.48 16.70 -6.93
N GLY A 232 23.59 15.99 -7.07
CA GLY A 232 23.84 15.05 -8.15
C GLY A 232 22.91 13.83 -8.15
N PRO A 233 23.00 12.95 -9.18
CA PRO A 233 22.30 11.68 -9.17
C PRO A 233 22.70 10.83 -7.96
N PHE A 234 21.72 10.31 -7.23
CA PHE A 234 21.92 9.45 -6.04
C PHE A 234 22.68 10.13 -4.88
N GLU A 235 22.77 11.46 -4.89
CA GLU A 235 23.28 12.26 -3.79
C GLU A 235 22.09 12.80 -2.99
N ILE A 236 21.96 12.37 -1.74
CA ILE A 236 20.91 12.81 -0.83
C ILE A 236 21.59 13.46 0.40
N PRO A 237 21.25 14.71 0.74
CA PRO A 237 21.82 15.38 1.91
C PRO A 237 21.44 14.68 3.21
N GLN A 238 22.30 14.84 4.23
CA GLN A 238 22.10 14.16 5.52
C GLN A 238 20.85 14.69 6.26
N GLU A 239 20.53 15.97 6.09
CA GLU A 239 19.33 16.60 6.61
C GLU A 239 18.05 15.98 6.03
N VAL A 240 18.04 15.67 4.74
CA VAL A 240 16.91 14.98 4.09
C VAL A 240 16.77 13.57 4.67
N TYR A 241 17.86 12.82 4.83
CA TYR A 241 17.80 11.52 5.52
C TYR A 241 17.30 11.63 6.96
N ALA A 242 17.72 12.66 7.70
CA ALA A 242 17.32 12.85 9.08
C ALA A 242 15.81 13.13 9.21
N GLU A 243 15.26 13.94 8.31
CA GLU A 243 13.82 14.26 8.28
C GLU A 243 12.96 13.08 7.82
N TRP A 244 13.45 12.25 6.88
CA TRP A 244 12.71 11.10 6.37
C TRP A 244 12.80 9.84 7.22
N SER A 245 13.83 9.71 8.06
CA SER A 245 14.07 8.46 8.78
C SER A 245 12.92 8.11 9.72
N ALA A 246 12.34 6.91 9.53
CA ALA A 246 11.27 6.39 10.36
C ALA A 246 11.77 5.39 11.42
N LYS A 247 13.09 5.21 11.58
CA LYS A 247 13.68 4.17 12.43
C LYS A 247 13.30 4.33 13.90
N GLU A 248 13.49 5.52 14.46
CA GLU A 248 13.21 5.80 15.87
C GLU A 248 11.70 5.78 16.16
N ALA A 249 10.91 6.49 15.35
CA ALA A 249 9.46 6.52 15.48
C ALA A 249 8.83 5.13 15.32
N GLY A 250 9.31 4.33 14.35
CA GLY A 250 8.86 2.96 14.14
C GLY A 250 9.21 2.05 15.32
N ALA A 251 10.44 2.11 15.83
CA ALA A 251 10.85 1.33 16.99
C ALA A 251 10.04 1.67 18.24
N ALA A 252 9.73 2.95 18.48
CA ALA A 252 8.90 3.38 19.59
C ALA A 252 7.45 2.86 19.47
N LYS A 253 6.85 2.92 18.28
CA LYS A 253 5.49 2.40 18.02
C LYS A 253 5.42 0.89 18.23
N GLU A 254 6.39 0.15 17.69
CA GLU A 254 6.44 -1.30 17.83
C GLU A 254 6.71 -1.72 19.28
N ALA A 255 7.58 -1.01 20.01
CA ALA A 255 7.80 -1.26 21.44
C ALA A 255 6.51 -1.07 22.26
N ALA A 256 5.77 0.01 22.00
CA ALA A 256 4.47 0.24 22.64
C ALA A 256 3.46 -0.86 22.30
N TRP A 257 3.45 -1.35 21.05
CA TRP A 257 2.61 -2.49 20.66
C TRP A 257 3.02 -3.79 21.38
N ASN A 258 4.32 -4.04 21.52
CA ASN A 258 4.83 -5.22 22.25
C ASN A 258 4.40 -5.20 23.72
N GLU A 259 4.37 -4.03 24.37
CA GLU A 259 3.84 -3.88 25.72
C GLU A 259 2.33 -4.17 25.79
N LYS A 260 1.53 -3.65 24.84
CA LYS A 260 0.10 -3.98 24.71
C LYS A 260 -0.12 -5.48 24.52
N PHE A 261 0.67 -6.09 23.66
CA PHE A 261 0.58 -7.52 23.35
C PHE A 261 0.98 -8.38 24.56
N ALA A 262 2.01 -8.00 25.33
CA ALA A 262 2.38 -8.68 26.56
C ALA A 262 1.26 -8.64 27.62
N ALA A 263 0.58 -7.49 27.76
CA ALA A 263 -0.59 -7.37 28.62
C ALA A 263 -1.76 -8.23 28.14
N TYR A 264 -2.00 -8.29 26.82
CA TYR A 264 -2.99 -9.16 26.21
C TYR A 264 -2.68 -10.65 26.44
N GLU A 265 -1.41 -11.06 26.30
CA GLU A 265 -0.98 -12.44 26.54
C GLU A 265 -1.15 -12.87 28.00
N ALA A 266 -0.91 -11.97 28.96
CA ALA A 266 -1.18 -12.24 30.36
C ALA A 266 -2.67 -12.41 30.67
N ALA A 267 -3.54 -11.65 29.99
CA ALA A 267 -5.00 -11.70 30.19
C ALA A 267 -5.70 -12.83 29.40
N TYR A 268 -5.20 -13.15 28.21
CA TYR A 268 -5.82 -14.07 27.25
C TYR A 268 -4.78 -15.04 26.64
N PRO A 269 -4.14 -15.90 27.45
CA PRO A 269 -2.98 -16.70 27.01
C PRO A 269 -3.30 -17.65 25.85
N GLU A 270 -4.48 -18.29 25.84
CA GLU A 270 -4.89 -19.18 24.75
C GLU A 270 -5.09 -18.41 23.43
N LEU A 271 -5.73 -17.25 23.48
CA LEU A 271 -5.94 -16.42 22.28
C LEU A 271 -4.63 -15.79 21.80
N ALA A 272 -3.72 -15.42 22.69
CA ALA A 272 -2.40 -14.90 22.32
C ALA A 272 -1.55 -15.97 21.64
N ALA A 273 -1.56 -17.21 22.15
CA ALA A 273 -0.89 -18.35 21.51
C ALA A 273 -1.49 -18.62 20.12
N GLU A 274 -2.82 -18.60 20.01
CA GLU A 274 -3.52 -18.79 18.73
C GLU A 274 -3.26 -17.66 17.74
N PHE A 275 -3.17 -16.41 18.21
CA PHE A 275 -2.78 -15.27 17.38
C PHE A 275 -1.37 -15.46 16.82
N LYS A 276 -0.37 -15.71 17.69
CA LYS A 276 1.02 -15.96 17.29
C LYS A 276 1.14 -17.07 16.26
N ARG A 277 0.49 -18.21 16.51
CA ARG A 277 0.46 -19.36 15.61
C ARG A 277 -0.03 -18.94 14.21
N ARG A 278 -1.15 -18.23 14.15
CA ARG A 278 -1.78 -17.83 12.87
C ARG A 278 -0.98 -16.77 12.12
N VAL A 279 -0.44 -15.75 12.79
CA VAL A 279 0.36 -14.71 12.11
C VAL A 279 1.72 -15.24 11.65
N ASN A 280 2.26 -16.27 12.30
CA ASN A 280 3.47 -16.97 11.87
C ASN A 280 3.21 -18.03 10.78
N GLY A 281 1.95 -18.24 10.35
CA GLY A 281 1.60 -19.23 9.34
C GLY A 281 1.77 -20.69 9.80
N GLU A 282 1.77 -20.95 11.11
CA GLU A 282 1.94 -22.29 11.68
C GLU A 282 0.60 -23.04 11.70
N LEU A 283 0.61 -24.33 11.34
CA LEU A 283 -0.58 -25.18 11.45
C LEU A 283 -0.78 -25.67 12.90
N PRO A 284 -2.03 -26.04 13.31
CA PRO A 284 -2.23 -26.68 14.61
C PRO A 284 -1.41 -27.96 14.75
N ALA A 285 -0.90 -28.26 15.94
CA ALA A 285 -0.03 -29.43 16.18
C ALA A 285 -0.67 -30.77 15.77
N GLN A 286 -1.99 -30.88 15.86
CA GLN A 286 -2.76 -32.08 15.50
C GLN A 286 -3.32 -32.03 14.06
N TRP A 287 -2.92 -31.06 13.24
CA TRP A 287 -3.48 -30.86 11.91
C TRP A 287 -3.38 -32.11 11.04
N GLU A 288 -2.19 -32.71 10.96
CA GLU A 288 -1.95 -33.88 10.11
C GLU A 288 -2.76 -35.10 10.57
N GLU A 289 -2.78 -35.39 11.86
CA GLU A 289 -3.58 -36.48 12.44
C GLU A 289 -5.07 -36.30 12.11
N LYS A 290 -5.62 -35.10 12.34
CA LYS A 290 -7.04 -34.80 12.09
C LYS A 290 -7.39 -34.82 10.60
N ALA A 291 -6.53 -34.26 9.75
CA ALA A 291 -6.72 -34.27 8.31
C ALA A 291 -6.74 -35.72 7.79
N ASN A 292 -5.80 -36.55 8.22
CA ASN A 292 -5.75 -37.97 7.84
C ASN A 292 -6.97 -38.75 8.34
N GLN A 293 -7.44 -38.47 9.57
CA GLN A 293 -8.67 -39.09 10.08
C GLN A 293 -9.89 -38.72 9.23
N ILE A 294 -10.07 -37.43 8.88
CA ILE A 294 -11.18 -36.98 8.03
C ILE A 294 -11.11 -37.66 6.65
N ILE A 295 -9.93 -37.75 6.06
CA ILE A 295 -9.73 -38.43 4.76
C ILE A 295 -10.13 -39.91 4.89
N ALA A 296 -9.68 -40.61 5.93
CA ALA A 296 -10.01 -42.01 6.16
C ALA A 296 -11.53 -42.21 6.37
N ASP A 297 -12.19 -41.32 7.11
CA ASP A 297 -13.62 -41.38 7.38
C ASP A 297 -14.46 -41.17 6.10
N LEU A 298 -14.06 -40.23 5.23
CA LEU A 298 -14.71 -40.01 3.93
C LEU A 298 -14.49 -41.18 2.98
N GLN A 299 -13.30 -41.78 2.98
CA GLN A 299 -13.01 -42.98 2.18
C GLN A 299 -13.82 -44.20 2.65
N ALA A 300 -14.01 -44.34 3.97
CA ALA A 300 -14.84 -45.39 4.55
C ALA A 300 -16.34 -45.15 4.32
N ASN A 301 -16.77 -43.89 4.17
CA ASN A 301 -18.16 -43.48 4.01
C ASN A 301 -18.40 -42.59 2.77
N PRO A 302 -18.18 -43.09 1.54
CA PRO A 302 -18.18 -42.29 0.31
C PRO A 302 -19.55 -41.75 -0.13
N ALA A 303 -20.61 -42.02 0.63
CA ALA A 303 -21.96 -41.49 0.38
C ALA A 303 -22.27 -40.20 1.17
N ASN A 304 -21.37 -39.76 2.04
CA ASN A 304 -21.41 -38.45 2.70
C ASN A 304 -20.76 -37.36 1.87
#